data_AF-A0A5E3X7B0-F1
#
_entry.id   AF-A0A5E3X7B0-F1
#
_cell.length_a   1.000
_cell.length_b   1.000
_cell.length_c   1.000
_cell.angle_alpha   90.00
_cell.angle_beta   90.00
_cell.angle_gamma   90.00
#
_symmetry.space_group_name_H-M   'P 1'
#
loop_
_entity.id
_entity.type
_entity.pdbx_description
1 polymer ?
#
loop_
_entity_poly.entity_id
_entity_poly.type
_entity_poly.pdbx_seq_one_letter_code
_entity_poly.pdbx_strand_id
1 'polypeptide(L)'
;MKFLSTITALAAVLAADGASLYERQSGNECYGASKSMVAYDRPFVYPLFEACKNELGNSIAAKENPWVNKHCVAAAVAASIPIFHDGLTCGVNTSATFDLTDISTWPSLDYNVYASIVGDCAWATGGCPITEQNFIDLVYGAIAETSGGPYPSSAGQLIDDYLTPIFEWAAFDLSEGIPYLNFNDWLHWSPTITHCYPTQCS
;
A
#
# COMPACT_ATOMS: atom_id res chain seq x y z
N MET A 1 -41.44 -63.55 2.42
CA MET A 1 -41.86 -62.15 2.64
C MET A 1 -40.61 -61.29 2.63
N LYS A 2 -40.48 -60.40 1.65
CA LYS A 2 -39.35 -59.46 1.50
C LYS A 2 -39.81 -58.12 2.05
N PHE A 3 -39.14 -57.57 3.06
CA PHE A 3 -39.24 -56.16 3.41
C PHE A 3 -37.83 -55.56 3.35
N LEU A 4 -37.72 -54.53 2.51
CA LEU A 4 -36.52 -53.83 2.13
C LEU A 4 -36.11 -52.84 3.23
N SER A 5 -34.84 -52.86 3.62
CA SER A 5 -34.20 -51.79 4.40
C SER A 5 -33.97 -50.56 3.53
N THR A 6 -34.40 -49.39 3.99
CA THR A 6 -34.01 -48.09 3.43
C THR A 6 -33.07 -47.40 4.41
N ILE A 7 -31.78 -47.28 4.04
CA ILE A 7 -30.82 -46.40 4.70
C ILE A 7 -30.75 -45.13 3.85
N THR A 8 -31.26 -44.02 4.38
CA THR A 8 -31.15 -42.71 3.75
C THR A 8 -29.87 -42.05 4.25
N ALA A 9 -28.81 -42.06 3.43
CA ALA A 9 -27.59 -41.32 3.70
C ALA A 9 -27.78 -39.86 3.26
N LEU A 10 -27.73 -38.92 4.21
CA LEU A 10 -27.70 -37.49 3.92
C LEU A 10 -26.25 -37.10 3.60
N ALA A 11 -25.92 -37.02 2.31
CA ALA A 11 -24.66 -36.43 1.85
C ALA A 11 -24.86 -34.91 1.75
N ALA A 12 -24.37 -34.16 2.74
CA ALA A 12 -24.23 -32.71 2.64
C ALA A 12 -23.05 -32.39 1.72
N VAL A 13 -23.33 -32.09 0.46
CA VAL A 13 -22.33 -31.54 -0.48
C VAL A 13 -22.16 -30.07 -0.12
N LEU A 14 -21.04 -29.72 0.51
CA LEU A 14 -20.56 -28.34 0.59
C LEU A 14 -20.02 -27.96 -0.79
N ALA A 15 -20.91 -27.54 -1.69
CA ALA A 15 -20.52 -26.72 -2.82
C ALA A 15 -20.28 -25.31 -2.29
N ALA A 16 -19.04 -25.02 -1.91
CA ALA A 16 -18.61 -23.64 -1.74
C ALA A 16 -18.70 -22.98 -3.11
N ASP A 17 -19.70 -22.11 -3.28
CA ASP A 17 -20.02 -21.47 -4.52
C ASP A 17 -18.88 -20.53 -4.91
N GLY A 18 -18.10 -20.90 -5.93
CA GLY A 18 -16.99 -20.08 -6.44
C GLY A 18 -17.44 -18.70 -6.90
N ALA A 19 -18.73 -18.56 -7.25
CA ALA A 19 -19.36 -17.27 -7.55
C ALA A 19 -19.50 -16.38 -6.30
N SER A 20 -19.79 -16.94 -5.12
CA SER A 20 -19.94 -16.15 -3.88
C SER A 20 -18.61 -15.62 -3.32
N LEU A 21 -17.51 -16.32 -3.58
CA LEU A 21 -16.16 -15.84 -3.25
C LEU A 21 -15.74 -14.73 -4.21
N TYR A 22 -16.05 -14.88 -5.51
CA TYR A 22 -15.79 -13.86 -6.51
C TYR A 22 -16.62 -12.60 -6.27
N GLU A 23 -17.91 -12.69 -5.93
CA GLU A 23 -18.75 -11.52 -5.63
C GLU A 23 -18.45 -10.87 -4.27
N ARG A 24 -18.04 -11.65 -3.25
CA ARG A 24 -17.54 -11.09 -1.97
C ARG A 24 -16.17 -10.41 -2.13
N GLN A 25 -15.36 -10.83 -3.09
CA GLN A 25 -14.08 -10.20 -3.40
C GLN A 25 -14.25 -9.03 -4.36
N SER A 26 -15.04 -9.14 -5.43
CA SER A 26 -15.12 -8.13 -6.49
C SER A 26 -15.80 -6.82 -6.10
N GLY A 27 -16.47 -6.78 -4.94
CA GLY A 27 -17.15 -5.59 -4.41
C GLY A 27 -16.50 -4.98 -3.16
N ASN A 28 -15.35 -5.47 -2.71
CA ASN A 28 -14.64 -4.92 -1.55
C ASN A 28 -13.44 -4.04 -1.96
N GLU A 29 -13.20 -2.99 -1.21
CA GLU A 29 -12.12 -1.99 -1.43
C GLU A 29 -10.76 -2.68 -1.60
N CYS A 30 -10.49 -3.70 -0.78
CA CYS A 30 -9.34 -4.60 -0.87
C CYS A 30 -9.04 -5.15 -2.28
N TYR A 31 -10.03 -5.72 -2.96
CA TYR A 31 -9.83 -6.31 -4.29
C TYR A 31 -9.58 -5.25 -5.35
N GLY A 32 -10.33 -4.15 -5.30
CA GLY A 32 -10.13 -3.01 -6.21
C GLY A 32 -8.72 -2.45 -6.09
N ALA A 33 -8.27 -2.21 -4.86
CA ALA A 33 -6.92 -1.76 -4.56
C ALA A 33 -5.86 -2.74 -5.04
N SER A 34 -5.99 -4.03 -4.69
CA SER A 34 -5.06 -5.07 -5.13
C SER A 34 -4.96 -5.14 -6.66
N LYS A 35 -6.09 -5.08 -7.37
CA LYS A 35 -6.12 -5.09 -8.83
C LYS A 35 -5.44 -3.87 -9.43
N SER A 36 -5.65 -2.69 -8.85
CA SER A 36 -4.98 -1.49 -9.33
C SER A 36 -3.46 -1.65 -9.22
N MET A 37 -2.94 -2.15 -8.09
CA MET A 37 -1.49 -2.22 -7.83
C MET A 37 -0.75 -3.25 -8.69
N VAL A 38 -1.45 -4.24 -9.25
CA VAL A 38 -0.86 -5.31 -10.10
C VAL A 38 -0.76 -4.89 -11.58
N ALA A 39 -0.88 -3.60 -11.88
CA ALA A 39 -0.77 -3.13 -13.25
C ALA A 39 0.65 -3.37 -13.82
N TYR A 40 0.69 -3.84 -15.08
CA TYR A 40 1.90 -4.34 -15.73
C TYR A 40 3.01 -3.28 -15.89
N ASP A 41 2.62 -2.02 -16.02
CA ASP A 41 3.49 -0.85 -16.16
C ASP A 41 4.08 -0.36 -14.83
N ARG A 42 3.61 -0.90 -13.70
CA ARG A 42 4.08 -0.58 -12.34
C ARG A 42 4.39 -1.84 -11.52
N PRO A 43 5.25 -2.73 -12.03
CA PRO A 43 5.38 -4.09 -11.52
C PRO A 43 5.95 -4.16 -10.09
N PHE A 44 6.57 -3.08 -9.61
CA PHE A 44 7.16 -2.99 -8.27
C PHE A 44 6.15 -2.61 -7.17
N VAL A 45 5.00 -2.00 -7.53
CA VAL A 45 4.05 -1.44 -6.56
C VAL A 45 3.41 -2.53 -5.71
N TYR A 46 2.82 -3.54 -6.34
CA TYR A 46 2.15 -4.62 -5.60
C TYR A 46 3.09 -5.44 -4.70
N PRO A 47 4.29 -5.87 -5.15
CA PRO A 47 5.23 -6.55 -4.27
C PRO A 47 5.66 -5.72 -3.05
N LEU A 48 5.87 -4.42 -3.24
CA LEU A 48 6.23 -3.52 -2.14
C LEU A 48 5.08 -3.35 -1.15
N PHE A 49 3.85 -3.20 -1.66
CA PHE A 49 2.65 -3.18 -0.83
C PHE A 49 2.44 -4.50 -0.06
N GLU A 50 2.59 -5.66 -0.71
CA GLU A 50 2.47 -6.95 -0.04
C GLU A 50 3.50 -7.13 1.07
N ALA A 51 4.73 -6.63 0.88
CA ALA A 51 5.75 -6.65 1.94
C ALA A 51 5.30 -5.88 3.18
N CYS A 52 4.83 -4.62 3.00
CA CYS A 52 4.23 -3.85 4.09
C CYS A 52 3.08 -4.60 4.76
N LYS A 53 2.10 -5.06 3.97
CA LYS A 53 0.90 -5.73 4.48
C LYS A 53 1.27 -6.98 5.29
N ASN A 54 2.26 -7.75 4.86
CA ASN A 54 2.76 -8.94 5.55
C ASN A 54 3.42 -8.61 6.89
N GLU A 55 4.17 -7.50 6.96
CA GLU A 55 4.80 -7.05 8.21
C GLU A 55 3.78 -6.54 9.25
N LEU A 56 2.69 -5.92 8.81
CA LEU A 56 1.59 -5.51 9.69
C LEU A 56 0.71 -6.70 10.13
N GLY A 57 0.71 -7.79 9.35
CA GLY A 57 -0.08 -8.98 9.62
C GLY A 57 -1.59 -8.72 9.53
N ASN A 58 -2.37 -9.38 10.40
CA ASN A 58 -3.84 -9.28 10.45
C ASN A 58 -4.34 -8.43 11.64
N SER A 59 -3.47 -7.65 12.27
CA SER A 59 -3.84 -6.76 13.38
C SER A 59 -4.43 -5.45 12.85
N ILE A 60 -5.66 -5.12 13.23
CA ILE A 60 -6.28 -3.82 12.91
C ILE A 60 -5.40 -2.69 13.45
N ALA A 61 -4.96 -2.78 14.71
CA ALA A 61 -4.11 -1.74 15.32
C ALA A 61 -2.77 -1.54 14.59
N ALA A 62 -2.21 -2.57 13.96
CA ALA A 62 -1.00 -2.41 13.14
C ALA A 62 -1.33 -1.79 11.78
N LYS A 63 -2.44 -2.19 11.17
CA LYS A 63 -2.93 -1.64 9.88
C LYS A 63 -3.36 -0.18 9.96
N GLU A 64 -3.86 0.27 11.12
CA GLU A 64 -4.19 1.68 11.41
C GLU A 64 -2.99 2.49 11.91
N ASN A 65 -1.81 1.87 12.01
CA ASN A 65 -0.56 2.58 12.29
C ASN A 65 0.57 2.06 11.41
N PRO A 66 0.43 2.12 10.07
CA PRO A 66 1.44 1.59 9.16
C PRO A 66 2.72 2.45 9.16
N TRP A 67 2.65 3.69 9.65
CA TRP A 67 3.76 4.65 9.58
C TRP A 67 4.88 4.43 10.59
N VAL A 68 4.75 3.43 11.47
CA VAL A 68 5.88 2.90 12.26
C VAL A 68 6.79 1.99 11.44
N ASN A 69 6.44 1.72 10.19
CA ASN A 69 7.17 0.82 9.31
C ASN A 69 7.60 1.53 8.02
N LYS A 70 8.92 1.58 7.78
CA LYS A 70 9.50 2.22 6.58
C LYS A 70 9.06 1.59 5.26
N HIS A 71 8.83 0.27 5.21
CA HIS A 71 8.36 -0.41 4.00
C HIS A 71 6.93 0.00 3.67
N CYS A 72 6.11 0.28 4.69
CA CYS A 72 4.77 0.79 4.50
C CYS A 72 4.76 2.24 4.00
N VAL A 73 5.68 3.09 4.47
CA VAL A 73 5.85 4.44 3.92
C VAL A 73 6.29 4.36 2.44
N ALA A 74 7.24 3.48 2.11
CA ALA A 74 7.66 3.25 0.72
C ALA A 74 6.51 2.73 -0.16
N ALA A 75 5.70 1.80 0.35
CA ALA A 75 4.53 1.27 -0.35
C ALA A 75 3.46 2.34 -0.58
N ALA A 76 3.21 3.21 0.40
CA ALA A 76 2.29 4.33 0.28
C ALA A 76 2.71 5.32 -0.81
N VAL A 77 4.00 5.66 -0.87
CA VAL A 77 4.60 6.47 -1.96
C VAL A 77 4.35 5.84 -3.33
N ALA A 78 4.38 4.51 -3.43
CA ALA A 78 4.23 3.79 -4.69
C ALA A 78 2.77 3.55 -5.13
N ALA A 79 1.82 3.45 -4.20
CA ALA A 79 0.45 3.00 -4.49
C ALA A 79 -0.59 4.13 -4.56
N SER A 80 -0.28 5.33 -4.05
CA SER A 80 -1.21 6.40 -3.62
C SER A 80 -2.01 6.04 -2.36
N ILE A 81 -2.40 7.06 -1.60
CA ILE A 81 -2.91 6.89 -0.24
C ILE A 81 -4.27 6.18 -0.15
N PRO A 82 -5.30 6.52 -0.95
CA PRO A 82 -6.56 5.79 -0.90
C PRO A 82 -6.43 4.33 -1.33
N ILE A 83 -5.67 4.05 -2.39
CA ILE A 83 -5.41 2.68 -2.85
C ILE A 83 -4.62 1.88 -1.80
N PHE A 84 -3.64 2.51 -1.14
CA PHE A 84 -2.88 1.91 -0.07
C PHE A 84 -3.78 1.54 1.13
N HIS A 85 -4.61 2.48 1.59
CA HIS A 85 -5.59 2.28 2.65
C HIS A 85 -6.52 1.10 2.34
N ASP A 86 -7.16 1.14 1.17
CA ASP A 86 -8.11 0.13 0.71
C ASP A 86 -7.44 -1.24 0.61
N GLY A 87 -6.19 -1.29 0.15
CA GLY A 87 -5.38 -2.50 0.13
C GLY A 87 -5.15 -3.06 1.53
N LEU A 88 -4.91 -2.22 2.53
CA LEU A 88 -4.69 -2.67 3.90
C LEU A 88 -5.93 -3.29 4.54
N THR A 89 -7.14 -3.05 4.02
CA THR A 89 -8.34 -3.78 4.44
C THR A 89 -8.24 -5.29 4.13
N CYS A 90 -7.35 -5.71 3.23
CA CYS A 90 -7.11 -7.12 2.92
C CYS A 90 -6.46 -7.91 4.07
N GLY A 91 -6.97 -9.11 4.30
CA GLY A 91 -6.31 -10.17 5.06
C GLY A 91 -4.99 -10.63 4.44
N VAL A 92 -4.00 -10.92 5.28
CA VAL A 92 -2.78 -11.62 4.90
C VAL A 92 -3.06 -13.12 4.84
N ASN A 93 -2.90 -13.72 3.66
CA ASN A 93 -3.14 -15.15 3.40
C ASN A 93 -4.54 -15.65 3.78
N THR A 94 -5.54 -14.76 3.79
CA THR A 94 -6.94 -15.10 4.06
C THR A 94 -7.88 -14.34 3.13
N SER A 95 -9.14 -14.77 3.04
CA SER A 95 -10.20 -14.00 2.38
C SER A 95 -10.90 -13.01 3.32
N ALA A 96 -10.41 -12.82 4.54
CA ALA A 96 -10.96 -11.87 5.49
C ALA A 96 -10.67 -10.43 5.05
N THR A 97 -11.58 -9.54 5.40
CA THR A 97 -11.42 -8.09 5.26
C THR A 97 -11.60 -7.44 6.62
N PHE A 98 -10.99 -6.27 6.79
CA PHE A 98 -11.07 -5.47 8.00
C PHE A 98 -11.63 -4.10 7.67
N ASP A 99 -12.51 -3.61 8.53
CA ASP A 99 -12.94 -2.20 8.48
C ASP A 99 -11.88 -1.39 9.22
N LEU A 100 -11.20 -0.51 8.49
CA LEU A 100 -10.22 0.44 9.04
C LEU A 100 -10.87 1.81 9.18
N THR A 101 -10.39 2.57 10.16
CA THR A 101 -10.75 4.00 10.27
C THR A 101 -10.17 4.80 9.12
N ASP A 102 -10.77 5.96 8.85
CA ASP A 102 -10.28 6.90 7.84
C ASP A 102 -8.79 7.22 8.09
N ILE A 103 -8.00 7.19 7.02
CA ILE A 103 -6.55 7.40 7.07
C ILE A 103 -6.15 8.74 7.70
N SER A 104 -7.03 9.75 7.63
CA SER A 104 -6.83 11.05 8.29
C SER A 104 -6.81 10.98 9.82
N THR A 105 -7.30 9.88 10.40
CA THR A 105 -7.34 9.64 11.85
C THR A 105 -6.18 8.80 12.36
N TRP A 106 -5.36 8.24 11.46
CA TRP A 106 -4.22 7.43 11.84
C TRP A 106 -3.15 8.27 12.53
N PRO A 107 -2.25 7.67 13.34
CA PRO A 107 -1.16 8.39 13.97
C PRO A 107 -0.26 9.08 12.95
N SER A 108 0.49 10.09 13.35
CA SER A 108 1.51 10.68 12.47
C SER A 108 2.64 9.70 12.15
N LEU A 109 3.37 9.99 11.08
CA LEU A 109 4.60 9.30 10.70
C LEU A 109 5.53 9.15 11.91
N ASP A 110 5.96 7.92 12.20
CA ASP A 110 6.88 7.72 13.33
C ASP A 110 8.18 8.48 13.08
N TYR A 111 8.63 9.22 14.09
CA TYR A 111 9.75 10.12 13.92
C TYR A 111 11.08 9.36 13.69
N ASN A 112 11.20 8.11 14.16
CA ASN A 112 12.36 7.28 13.85
C ASN A 112 12.31 6.77 12.41
N VAL A 113 11.12 6.52 11.86
CA VAL A 113 10.95 6.20 10.43
C VAL A 113 11.33 7.41 9.59
N TYR A 114 10.84 8.61 9.93
CA TYR A 114 11.29 9.85 9.30
C TYR A 114 12.82 10.02 9.38
N ALA A 115 13.42 9.84 10.57
CA ALA A 115 14.86 9.92 10.75
C ALA A 115 15.62 8.83 9.95
N SER A 116 15.02 7.66 9.72
CA SER A 116 15.62 6.64 8.86
C SER A 116 15.66 7.02 7.38
N ILE A 117 14.80 7.96 6.95
CA ILE A 117 14.71 8.46 5.57
C ILE A 117 15.71 9.60 5.33
N VAL A 118 15.76 10.57 6.25
CA VAL A 118 16.56 11.79 6.06
C VAL A 118 17.89 11.79 6.83
N GLY A 119 18.11 10.81 7.71
CA GLY A 119 19.30 10.70 8.55
C GLY A 119 19.28 11.65 9.75
N ASP A 120 20.48 11.92 10.28
CA ASP A 120 20.66 12.66 11.54
C ASP A 120 20.07 14.07 11.54
N CYS A 121 19.89 14.68 10.36
CA CYS A 121 19.31 16.01 10.24
C CYS A 121 17.83 16.06 10.66
N ALA A 122 17.15 14.92 10.80
CA ALA A 122 15.82 14.85 11.40
C ALA A 122 15.79 15.52 12.79
N TRP A 123 16.84 15.35 13.60
CA TRP A 123 16.87 15.81 14.99
C TRP A 123 17.30 17.27 15.15
N ALA A 124 17.57 17.98 14.05
CA ALA A 124 17.82 19.41 14.08
C ALA A 124 16.53 20.19 14.39
N THR A 125 16.65 21.43 14.89
CA THR A 125 15.49 22.30 15.09
C THR A 125 14.77 22.52 13.76
N GLY A 126 13.53 22.02 13.65
CA GLY A 126 12.72 22.07 12.43
C GLY A 126 12.91 20.90 11.46
N GLY A 127 13.85 19.98 11.75
CA GLY A 127 14.19 18.86 10.88
C GLY A 127 14.77 19.29 9.53
N CYS A 128 14.90 18.33 8.62
CA CYS A 128 15.30 18.55 7.23
C CYS A 128 14.22 18.02 6.27
N PRO A 129 13.99 18.69 5.12
CA PRO A 129 13.05 18.19 4.13
C PRO A 129 13.46 16.81 3.60
N ILE A 130 12.46 16.00 3.26
CA ILE A 130 12.66 14.74 2.54
C ILE A 130 12.90 15.10 1.07
N THR A 131 14.14 14.94 0.62
CA THR A 131 14.55 15.29 -0.75
C THR A 131 14.08 14.24 -1.76
N GLU A 132 14.09 14.58 -3.05
CA GLU A 132 13.87 13.63 -4.14
C GLU A 132 14.74 12.37 -3.97
N GLN A 133 16.04 12.54 -3.68
CA GLN A 133 16.96 11.41 -3.48
C GLN A 133 16.56 10.56 -2.27
N ASN A 134 16.08 11.17 -1.18
CA ASN A 134 15.61 10.39 -0.03
C ASN A 134 14.40 9.51 -0.39
N PHE A 135 13.49 9.99 -1.23
CA PHE A 135 12.37 9.19 -1.72
C PHE A 135 12.81 8.05 -2.64
N ILE A 136 13.76 8.33 -3.55
CA ILE A 136 14.34 7.31 -4.42
C ILE A 136 14.99 6.21 -3.57
N ASP A 137 15.83 6.60 -2.60
CA ASP A 137 16.52 5.68 -1.71
C ASP A 137 15.54 4.88 -0.85
N LEU A 138 14.47 5.52 -0.36
CA LEU A 138 13.40 4.86 0.38
C LEU A 138 12.74 3.75 -0.45
N VAL A 139 12.31 4.05 -1.68
CA VAL A 139 11.59 3.08 -2.54
C VAL A 139 12.52 1.98 -3.00
N TYR A 140 13.69 2.32 -3.57
CA TYR A 140 14.65 1.32 -4.04
C TYR A 140 15.23 0.48 -2.90
N GLY A 141 15.49 1.09 -1.74
CA GLY A 141 15.94 0.42 -0.54
C GLY A 141 14.90 -0.56 -0.01
N ALA A 142 13.64 -0.13 0.11
CA ALA A 142 12.56 -1.00 0.56
C ALA A 142 12.36 -2.19 -0.39
N ILE A 143 12.43 -1.98 -1.71
CA ILE A 143 12.38 -3.09 -2.68
C ILE A 143 13.55 -4.05 -2.48
N ALA A 144 14.78 -3.54 -2.31
CA ALA A 144 15.96 -4.37 -2.10
C ALA A 144 15.89 -5.21 -0.82
N GLU A 145 15.33 -4.65 0.25
CA GLU A 145 15.21 -5.31 1.55
C GLU A 145 14.05 -6.31 1.62
N THR A 146 13.02 -6.15 0.79
CA THR A 146 11.78 -6.95 0.88
C THR A 146 11.61 -7.93 -0.27
N SER A 147 11.27 -7.44 -1.46
CA SER A 147 10.93 -8.28 -2.62
C SER A 147 12.15 -8.68 -3.45
N GLY A 148 13.26 -7.94 -3.35
CA GLY A 148 14.42 -8.09 -4.22
C GLY A 148 14.14 -7.71 -5.68
N GLY A 149 13.02 -7.03 -5.93
CA GLY A 149 12.53 -6.66 -7.26
C GLY A 149 11.09 -7.12 -7.52
N PRO A 150 10.50 -6.73 -8.66
CA PRO A 150 11.07 -5.86 -9.69
C PRO A 150 11.24 -4.42 -9.20
N TYR A 151 12.11 -3.66 -9.87
CA TYR A 151 12.35 -2.24 -9.60
C TYR A 151 11.56 -1.37 -10.59
N PRO A 152 11.37 -0.06 -10.31
CA PRO A 152 10.96 0.89 -11.35
C PRO A 152 11.89 0.80 -12.57
N SER A 153 11.36 1.02 -13.77
CA SER A 153 12.13 0.86 -15.01
C SER A 153 13.33 1.82 -15.09
N SER A 154 13.21 2.97 -14.44
CA SER A 154 14.28 3.95 -14.22
C SER A 154 13.94 4.85 -13.04
N ALA A 155 14.95 5.55 -12.51
CA ALA A 155 14.73 6.61 -11.53
C ALA A 155 13.86 7.74 -12.12
N GLY A 156 14.01 8.05 -13.41
CA GLY A 156 13.17 9.04 -14.11
C GLY A 156 11.69 8.68 -14.06
N GLN A 157 11.34 7.41 -14.31
CA GLN A 157 9.96 6.95 -14.16
C GLN A 157 9.45 7.14 -12.73
N LEU A 158 10.26 6.79 -11.72
CA LEU A 158 9.88 6.99 -10.32
C LEU A 158 9.64 8.47 -10.02
N ILE A 159 10.52 9.35 -10.49
CA ILE A 159 10.42 10.80 -10.29
C ILE A 159 9.16 11.35 -10.98
N ASP A 160 8.99 11.09 -12.28
CA ASP A 160 7.93 11.69 -13.09
C ASP A 160 6.55 11.18 -12.69
N ASP A 161 6.38 9.86 -12.54
CA ASP A 161 5.06 9.24 -12.38
C ASP A 161 4.63 9.11 -10.91
N TYR A 162 5.56 9.15 -9.95
CA TYR A 162 5.27 8.90 -8.53
C TYR A 162 5.67 10.06 -7.62
N LEU A 163 6.88 10.60 -7.75
CA LEU A 163 7.35 11.65 -6.81
C LEU A 163 6.82 13.03 -7.18
N THR A 164 6.84 13.42 -8.46
CA THR A 164 6.37 14.73 -8.93
C THR A 164 4.94 15.03 -8.44
N PRO A 165 3.96 14.11 -8.53
CA PRO A 165 2.64 14.33 -7.96
C PRO A 165 2.61 14.57 -6.44
N ILE A 166 3.52 13.97 -5.67
CA ILE A 166 3.64 14.19 -4.22
C ILE A 166 4.13 15.61 -3.95
N PHE A 167 5.17 16.03 -4.67
CA PHE A 167 5.74 17.38 -4.58
C PHE A 167 4.74 18.46 -5.01
N GLU A 168 4.01 18.22 -6.11
CA GLU A 168 2.94 19.11 -6.58
C GLU A 168 1.81 19.24 -5.56
N TRP A 169 1.36 18.11 -4.99
CA TRP A 169 0.32 18.13 -3.94
C TRP A 169 0.80 18.88 -2.69
N ALA A 170 2.04 18.63 -2.28
CA ALA A 170 2.62 19.27 -1.09
C ALA A 170 2.99 20.74 -1.34
N ALA A 171 3.00 21.20 -2.59
CA ALA A 171 3.42 22.53 -3.05
C ALA A 171 4.90 22.85 -2.73
N PHE A 172 5.79 21.91 -3.03
CA PHE A 172 7.26 22.08 -2.92
C PHE A 172 7.97 21.70 -4.22
N ASP A 173 9.13 22.31 -4.46
CA ASP A 173 10.01 21.94 -5.56
C ASP A 173 10.83 20.68 -5.24
N LEU A 174 11.05 19.83 -6.26
CA LEU A 174 11.87 18.61 -6.16
C LEU A 174 13.28 18.90 -5.60
N SER A 175 13.84 20.07 -5.91
CA SER A 175 15.16 20.49 -5.43
C SER A 175 15.22 20.92 -3.97
N GLU A 176 14.08 21.24 -3.36
CA GLU A 176 14.00 21.72 -1.97
C GLU A 176 13.62 20.60 -1.00
N GLY A 177 12.84 19.61 -1.46
CA GLY A 177 12.31 18.55 -0.62
C GLY A 177 11.04 18.94 0.13
N ILE A 178 10.39 17.94 0.73
CA ILE A 178 9.12 18.12 1.45
C ILE A 178 9.38 18.11 2.96
N PRO A 179 9.04 19.17 3.72
CA PRO A 179 9.13 19.17 5.17
C PRO A 179 8.30 18.06 5.82
N TYR A 180 8.71 17.58 7.00
CA TYR A 180 8.04 16.49 7.72
C TYR A 180 6.52 16.69 7.84
N LEU A 181 6.06 17.89 8.24
CA LEU A 181 4.63 18.13 8.43
C LEU A 181 3.84 17.99 7.12
N ASN A 182 4.38 18.50 6.01
CA ASN A 182 3.73 18.42 4.70
C ASN A 182 3.73 17.00 4.14
N PHE A 183 4.81 16.25 4.34
CA PHE A 183 4.83 14.84 3.95
C PHE A 183 3.88 14.00 4.82
N ASN A 184 3.83 14.28 6.13
CA ASN A 184 2.86 13.67 7.01
C ASN A 184 1.44 14.00 6.56
N ASP A 185 1.13 15.25 6.20
CA ASP A 185 -0.19 15.61 5.68
C ASP A 185 -0.51 14.86 4.39
N TRP A 186 0.47 14.69 3.50
CA TRP A 186 0.30 13.91 2.27
C TRP A 186 -0.10 12.46 2.57
N LEU A 187 0.52 11.81 3.57
CA LEU A 187 0.19 10.45 4.01
C LEU A 187 -1.25 10.30 4.52
N HIS A 188 -1.91 11.40 4.90
CA HIS A 188 -3.24 11.39 5.53
C HIS A 188 -4.34 11.97 4.63
N TRP A 189 -3.98 12.78 3.64
CA TRP A 189 -4.96 13.59 2.90
C TRP A 189 -4.77 13.61 1.39
N SER A 190 -3.70 13.00 0.87
CA SER A 190 -3.50 13.00 -0.57
C SER A 190 -4.56 12.16 -1.30
N PRO A 191 -5.01 12.61 -2.49
CA PRO A 191 -6.00 11.90 -3.27
C PRO A 191 -5.40 10.66 -3.94
N THR A 192 -6.23 9.91 -4.65
CA THR A 192 -5.73 8.91 -5.60
C THR A 192 -4.92 9.61 -6.68
N ILE A 193 -3.68 9.17 -6.87
CA ILE A 193 -2.77 9.69 -7.89
C ILE A 193 -2.76 8.69 -9.04
N THR A 194 -2.98 9.19 -10.25
CA THR A 194 -2.87 8.35 -11.45
C THR A 194 -1.39 8.24 -11.82
N HIS A 195 -0.76 7.16 -11.41
CA HIS A 195 0.60 6.79 -11.83
C HIS A 195 0.54 6.30 -13.29
N CYS A 196 0.50 7.24 -14.23
CA CYS A 196 0.35 6.97 -15.66
C CYS A 196 1.69 6.82 -16.36
N TYR A 197 1.87 5.73 -17.12
CA TYR A 197 2.77 5.80 -18.27
C TYR A 197 2.14 6.71 -19.35
N PRO A 198 2.88 7.58 -20.07
CA PRO A 198 2.33 8.52 -21.06
C PRO A 198 1.44 7.91 -22.15
N THR A 199 1.51 6.60 -22.36
CA THR A 199 0.76 5.87 -23.40
C THR A 199 -0.38 4.99 -22.87
N GLN A 200 -0.61 4.95 -21.56
CA GLN A 200 -1.62 4.07 -20.92
C GLN A 200 -2.79 4.85 -20.31
N CYS A 201 -2.72 6.19 -20.29
CA CYS A 201 -3.79 7.05 -19.84
C CYS A 201 -4.52 7.67 -21.04
N SER A 202 -5.38 6.85 -21.66
CA SER A 202 -6.37 7.27 -22.68
C SER A 202 -7.72 6.67 -22.38
#